data_AF-A0AAD4E243-F1
#
_entry.id   AF-A0AAD4E243-F1
#
_cell.length_a   1.000
_cell.length_b   1.000
_cell.length_c   1.000
_cell.angle_alpha   90.00
_cell.angle_beta   90.00
_cell.angle_gamma   90.00
#
_symmetry.space_group_name_H-M   'P 1'
#
loop_
_entity.id
_entity.type
_entity.pdbx_description
1 polymer ?
#
loop_
_entity_poly.entity_id
_entity_poly.type
_entity_poly.pdbx_seq_one_letter_code
_entity_poly.pdbx_strand_id
1 'polypeptide(L)'
;ENTILLLPSSVSASIQTSTCRDDIACIEEKLRDAQCHDCLYKLQNALRARVHLIKHRNRETCGQRANTCAASIISRLDGKIKMIADKYRTAHECLIVL
;
A
#
# COMPACT_ATOMS: atom_id res chain seq x y z
N GLU A 1 11.70 -25.33 -12.43
CA GLU A 1 11.17 -25.21 -11.06
C GLU A 1 10.19 -24.03 -11.03
N ASN A 2 8.89 -24.29 -10.87
CA ASN A 2 7.83 -23.26 -10.81
C ASN A 2 6.88 -23.60 -9.66
N THR A 3 7.38 -23.50 -8.42
CA THR A 3 6.56 -23.71 -7.22
C THR A 3 6.07 -22.36 -6.71
N ILE A 4 4.76 -22.24 -6.52
CA ILE A 4 4.14 -21.01 -5.99
C ILE A 4 4.42 -20.96 -4.50
N LEU A 5 5.08 -19.89 -4.06
CA LEU A 5 5.30 -19.63 -2.64
C LEU A 5 4.04 -19.00 -2.05
N LEU A 6 3.44 -19.69 -1.09
CA LEU A 6 2.28 -19.23 -0.35
C LEU A 6 2.70 -18.79 1.05
N LEU A 7 2.09 -17.72 1.53
CA LEU A 7 2.19 -17.29 2.92
C LEU A 7 1.12 -18.01 3.75
N PRO A 8 1.34 -18.22 5.06
CA PRO A 8 0.34 -18.83 5.95
C PRO A 8 -1.07 -18.22 5.77
N SER A 9 -1.18 -16.89 5.71
CA SER A 9 -2.45 -16.18 5.52
C SER A 9 -3.19 -16.49 4.19
N SER A 10 -2.50 -17.14 3.24
CA SER A 10 -3.04 -17.52 1.92
C SER A 10 -3.49 -18.99 1.86
N VAL A 11 -3.37 -19.74 2.97
CA VAL A 11 -3.71 -21.17 3.06
C VAL A 11 -4.86 -21.36 4.04
N SER A 12 -5.68 -22.41 3.86
CA SER A 12 -6.79 -22.71 4.77
C SER A 12 -6.30 -23.00 6.20
N ALA A 13 -7.11 -22.63 7.20
CA ALA A 13 -6.80 -22.85 8.61
C ALA A 13 -6.42 -24.32 8.94
N SER A 14 -7.05 -25.29 8.27
CA SER A 14 -6.74 -26.72 8.41
C SER A 14 -5.29 -27.06 8.06
N ILE A 15 -4.74 -26.44 7.01
CA ILE A 15 -3.37 -26.68 6.55
C ILE A 15 -2.40 -25.87 7.42
N GLN A 16 -2.78 -24.67 7.85
CA GLN A 16 -1.98 -23.90 8.81
C GLN A 16 -1.71 -24.71 10.07
N THR A 17 -2.75 -25.28 10.71
CA THR A 17 -2.58 -26.06 11.95
C THR A 17 -1.73 -27.32 11.77
N SER A 18 -1.75 -27.94 10.58
CA SER A 18 -0.97 -29.16 10.31
C SER A 18 0.47 -28.91 9.88
N THR A 19 0.76 -27.75 9.30
CA THR A 19 2.02 -27.52 8.54
C THR A 19 2.79 -26.30 9.00
N CYS A 20 2.10 -25.23 9.43
CA CYS A 20 2.77 -24.05 9.95
C CYS A 20 3.17 -24.29 11.41
N ARG A 21 4.47 -24.17 11.70
CA ARG A 21 4.92 -24.03 13.09
C ARG A 21 4.49 -22.65 13.60
N ASP A 22 4.16 -22.56 14.88
CA ASP A 22 3.72 -21.32 15.54
C ASP A 22 4.67 -20.14 15.26
N ASP A 23 5.97 -20.40 15.20
CA ASP A 23 7.00 -19.41 14.88
C ASP A 23 6.78 -18.72 13.52
N ILE A 24 6.31 -19.46 12.51
CA ILE A 24 6.11 -18.94 11.15
C ILE A 24 4.91 -17.99 11.11
N ALA A 25 3.83 -18.34 11.80
CA ALA A 25 2.65 -17.47 11.92
C ALA A 25 3.01 -16.16 12.63
N CYS A 26 3.77 -16.24 13.73
CA CYS A 26 4.27 -15.06 14.44
C CYS A 26 5.19 -14.18 13.59
N ILE A 27 6.03 -14.79 12.73
CA ILE A 27 6.88 -14.05 11.79
C ILE A 27 6.02 -13.34 10.73
N GLU A 28 5.00 -14.02 10.19
CA GLU A 28 4.10 -13.39 9.23
C GLU A 28 3.32 -12.23 9.87
N GLU A 29 2.78 -12.39 11.08
CA GLU A 29 2.09 -11.33 11.81
C GLU A 29 2.95 -10.07 11.91
N LYS A 30 4.21 -10.21 12.37
CA LYS A 30 5.17 -9.09 12.44
C LYS A 30 5.47 -8.48 11.07
N LEU A 31 5.57 -9.31 10.03
CA LEU A 31 5.77 -8.84 8.66
C LEU A 31 4.58 -8.01 8.18
N ARG A 32 3.34 -8.48 8.42
CA ARG A 32 2.11 -7.79 8.03
C ARG A 32 1.93 -6.48 8.79
N ASP A 33 2.20 -6.48 10.09
CA ASP A 33 2.15 -5.28 10.91
C ASP A 33 3.17 -4.22 10.43
N ALA A 34 4.40 -4.63 10.16
CA ALA A 34 5.41 -3.74 9.58
C ALA A 34 4.98 -3.21 8.21
N GLN A 35 4.40 -4.06 7.34
CA GLN A 35 3.86 -3.64 6.04
C GLN A 35 2.74 -2.61 6.17
N CYS A 36 1.85 -2.76 7.14
CA CYS A 36 0.77 -1.82 7.43
C CYS A 36 1.33 -0.45 7.82
N HIS A 37 2.25 -0.41 8.78
CA HIS A 37 2.92 0.82 9.22
C HIS A 37 3.66 1.52 8.07
N ASP A 38 4.41 0.75 7.28
CA ASP A 38 5.11 1.25 6.10
C ASP A 38 4.15 1.89 5.07
N CYS A 39 3.03 1.23 4.80
CA CYS A 39 2.04 1.72 3.85
C CYS A 39 1.36 2.98 4.37
N LEU A 40 1.03 3.05 5.67
CA LEU A 40 0.47 4.25 6.29
C LEU A 40 1.43 5.44 6.20
N TYR A 41 2.71 5.24 6.51
CA TYR A 41 3.72 6.30 6.40
C TYR A 41 3.84 6.80 4.96
N LYS A 42 3.92 5.89 3.99
CA LYS A 42 3.97 6.22 2.56
C LYS A 42 2.71 6.95 2.09
N LEU A 43 1.53 6.53 2.57
CA LEU A 43 0.24 7.14 2.24
C LEU A 43 0.15 8.58 2.76
N GLN A 44 0.52 8.80 4.03
CA GLN A 44 0.55 10.14 4.62
C GLN A 44 1.46 11.08 3.84
N ASN A 45 2.67 10.64 3.48
CA ASN A 45 3.60 11.44 2.70
C ASN A 45 3.07 11.74 1.29
N ALA A 46 2.46 10.76 0.62
CA ALA A 46 1.86 10.95 -0.69
C ALA A 46 0.68 11.94 -0.64
N LEU A 47 -0.16 11.87 0.39
CA LEU A 47 -1.27 12.81 0.59
C LEU A 47 -0.77 14.24 0.85
N ARG A 48 0.26 14.40 1.68
CA ARG A 48 0.90 15.71 1.92
C ARG A 48 1.49 16.29 0.62
N ALA A 49 2.20 15.48 -0.16
CA ALA A 49 2.72 15.88 -1.46
C ALA A 49 1.60 16.30 -2.42
N ARG A 50 0.48 15.56 -2.43
CA ARG A 50 -0.70 15.89 -3.26
C ARG A 50 -1.28 17.25 -2.91
N VAL A 51 -1.46 17.52 -1.62
CA VAL A 51 -1.94 18.84 -1.15
C VAL A 51 -0.99 19.94 -1.57
N HIS A 52 0.33 19.73 -1.43
CA HIS A 52 1.32 20.71 -1.84
C HIS A 52 1.28 20.99 -3.35
N LEU A 53 1.19 19.95 -4.19
CA LEU A 53 1.10 20.09 -5.64
C LEU A 53 -0.17 20.81 -6.09
N ILE A 54 -1.30 20.52 -5.45
CA ILE A 54 -2.57 21.21 -5.74
C ILE A 54 -2.46 22.69 -5.37
N LYS A 55 -1.90 23.01 -4.19
CA LYS A 55 -1.68 24.40 -3.76
C LYS A 55 -0.75 25.14 -4.71
N HIS A 56 0.36 24.52 -5.08
CA HIS A 56 1.32 25.08 -6.03
C HIS A 56 0.68 25.35 -7.40
N ARG A 57 -0.04 24.37 -7.96
CA ARG A 57 -0.79 24.54 -9.22
C ARG A 57 -1.80 25.70 -9.12
N ASN A 58 -2.55 25.76 -8.04
CA ASN A 58 -3.56 26.80 -7.86
C ASN A 58 -2.96 28.20 -7.68
N ARG A 59 -1.73 28.31 -7.18
CA ARG A 59 -1.04 29.60 -6.96
C ARG A 59 -0.25 30.07 -8.19
N GLU A 60 0.52 29.18 -8.79
CA GLU A 60 1.51 29.54 -9.83
C GLU A 60 0.97 29.41 -11.26
N THR A 61 -0.14 28.69 -11.47
CA THR A 61 -0.61 28.32 -12.82
C THR A 61 -1.95 28.97 -13.21
N CYS A 62 -2.38 30.01 -12.48
CA CYS A 62 -3.54 30.83 -12.85
C CYS A 62 -3.28 31.53 -14.20
N GLY A 63 -3.97 31.10 -15.26
CA GLY A 63 -3.96 31.74 -16.59
C GLY A 63 -3.17 31.00 -17.68
N GLN A 64 -2.45 29.92 -17.35
CA GLN A 64 -1.81 29.09 -18.39
C GLN A 64 -2.81 28.06 -18.95
N ARG A 65 -3.07 28.13 -20.26
CA ARG A 65 -4.10 27.34 -20.96
C ARG A 65 -3.78 25.83 -21.04
N ALA A 66 -2.54 25.42 -20.75
CA ALA A 66 -2.08 24.03 -20.81
C ALA A 66 -1.46 23.57 -19.48
N ASN A 67 -2.32 23.16 -18.53
CA ASN A 67 -1.92 22.59 -17.24
C ASN A 67 -1.59 21.08 -17.30
N THR A 68 -1.24 20.56 -18.47
CA THR A 68 -1.13 19.12 -18.75
C THR A 68 -0.02 18.45 -17.93
N CYS A 69 1.12 19.12 -17.72
CA CYS A 69 2.23 18.58 -16.93
C CYS A 69 1.86 18.43 -15.45
N ALA A 70 1.34 19.49 -14.81
CA ALA A 70 0.92 19.46 -13.42
C ALA A 70 -0.22 18.45 -13.19
N ALA A 71 -1.19 18.38 -14.11
CA ALA A 71 -2.26 17.38 -14.07
C ALA A 71 -1.72 15.94 -14.18
N SER A 72 -0.76 15.70 -15.07
CA SER A 72 -0.10 14.39 -15.23
C SER A 72 0.65 13.96 -13.97
N ILE A 73 1.38 14.87 -13.32
CA ILE A 73 2.07 14.60 -12.05
C ILE A 73 1.08 14.24 -10.94
N ILE A 74 -0.01 15.01 -10.81
CA ILE A 74 -1.07 14.72 -9.82
C ILE A 74 -1.71 13.35 -10.09
N SER A 75 -2.03 13.05 -11.35
CA SER A 75 -2.61 11.75 -11.75
C SER A 75 -1.69 10.57 -11.42
N ARG A 76 -0.39 10.69 -11.70
CA ARG A 76 0.62 9.68 -11.32
C ARG A 76 0.69 9.49 -9.81
N LEU A 77 0.61 10.58 -9.05
CA LEU A 77 0.61 10.51 -7.59
C LEU A 77 -0.68 9.85 -7.06
N ASP A 78 -1.84 10.16 -7.65
CA ASP A 78 -3.11 9.53 -7.32
C ASP A 78 -3.07 8.01 -7.59
N GLY A 79 -2.43 7.60 -8.70
CA GLY A 79 -2.18 6.18 -8.98
C GLY A 79 -1.32 5.50 -7.91
N LYS A 80 -0.24 6.17 -7.47
CA LYS A 80 0.60 5.67 -6.36
C LYS A 80 -0.17 5.57 -5.04
N ILE A 81 -1.00 6.57 -4.73
CA ILE A 81 -1.83 6.58 -3.53
C ILE A 81 -2.76 5.37 -3.52
N LYS A 82 -3.45 5.09 -4.64
CA LYS A 82 -4.32 3.92 -4.78
C LYS A 82 -3.56 2.62 -4.56
N MET A 83 -2.42 2.45 -5.24
CA MET A 83 -1.58 1.25 -5.10
C MET A 83 -1.11 1.03 -3.64
N ILE A 84 -0.70 2.09 -2.93
CA ILE A 84 -0.30 2.00 -1.52
C ILE A 84 -1.50 1.65 -0.63
N ALA A 85 -2.66 2.25 -0.89
CA ALA A 85 -3.88 1.97 -0.14
C ALA A 85 -4.34 0.52 -0.33
N ASP A 86 -4.27 -0.02 -1.55
CA ASP A 86 -4.61 -1.41 -1.83
C ASP A 86 -3.64 -2.36 -1.13
N LYS A 87 -2.32 -2.06 -1.17
CA LYS A 87 -1.32 -2.82 -0.43
C LYS A 87 -1.58 -2.84 1.08
N TYR A 88 -1.97 -1.70 1.66
CA TYR A 88 -2.35 -1.61 3.06
C TYR A 88 -3.57 -2.50 3.37
N ARG A 89 -4.63 -2.39 2.56
CA ARG A 89 -5.85 -3.19 2.74
C ARG A 89 -5.55 -4.68 2.71
N THR A 90 -4.80 -5.15 1.71
CA THR A 90 -4.42 -6.56 1.62
C THR A 90 -3.58 -7.01 2.82
N ALA A 91 -2.60 -6.22 3.25
CA ALA A 91 -1.79 -6.57 4.42
C ALA A 91 -2.64 -6.62 5.71
N HIS A 92 -3.55 -5.68 5.88
CA HIS A 92 -4.43 -5.59 7.04
C HIS A 92 -5.50 -6.70 7.05
N GLU A 93 -6.08 -7.04 5.89
CA GLU A 93 -6.98 -8.17 5.74
C GLU A 93 -6.29 -9.49 6.09
N CYS A 94 -5.04 -9.69 5.63
CA CYS A 94 -4.24 -10.86 6.02
C CYS A 94 -3.93 -10.88 7.51
N LEU A 95 -3.64 -9.71 8.13
CA LEU A 95 -3.37 -9.59 9.56
C LEU A 95 -4.59 -9.97 10.42
N ILE A 96 -5.80 -9.62 10.00
CA ILE A 96 -7.03 -9.96 10.72
C ILE A 96 -7.34 -11.46 10.69
N VAL A 97 -6.92 -12.16 9.63
CA VAL A 97 -7.23 -13.57 9.38
C VAL A 97 -6.22 -14.51 10.03
N LEU A 98 -5.01 -14.04 10.33
CA LEU A 98 -3.98 -14.75 11.10
C LEU A 98 -4.39 -14.87 12.58
#